data_AF-A0A1I1Y450-F1
#
_entry.id   AF-A0A1I1Y450-F1
#
_cell.length_a   1.000
_cell.length_b   1.000
_cell.length_c   1.000
_cell.angle_alpha   90.00
_cell.angle_beta   90.00
_cell.angle_gamma   90.00
#
_symmetry.space_group_name_H-M   'P 1'
#
loop_
_entity.id
_entity.type
_entity.pdbx_description
1 polymer ?
#
loop_
_entity_poly.entity_id
_entity_poly.type
_entity_poly.pdbx_seq_one_letter_code
_entity_poly.pdbx_strand_id
1 'polypeptide(L)'
;MVVSRSAVAVLLLVLAGCGSEPAGPPDVDVEVGPQQLTVRPTQYCLDGDGQIYETAPPILEVSPGATIELTVPEPVAERGWSVQVFDEQLEEILGEVDVPAGERVLDEITTDDVVPPAFYLVVVEDKGGDCGEFSGAWPVGFIRAGGDLGDAPSGG
;
A
#
# COMPACT_ATOMS: atom_id res chain seq x y z
N MET A 1 71.61 24.07 5.14
CA MET A 1 70.68 25.04 4.52
C MET A 1 70.38 24.56 3.11
N VAL A 2 69.29 23.81 2.90
CA VAL A 2 68.52 23.70 1.64
C VAL A 2 67.13 23.15 1.99
N VAL A 3 66.08 23.76 1.45
CA VAL A 3 64.65 23.49 1.72
C VAL A 3 64.03 22.81 0.49
N SER A 4 63.18 21.80 0.66
CA SER A 4 61.91 21.57 -0.10
C SER A 4 61.39 20.14 0.12
N ARG A 5 60.21 19.95 0.75
CA ARG A 5 58.86 19.84 0.14
C ARG A 5 58.70 18.65 -0.81
N SER A 6 57.96 17.62 -0.37
CA SER A 6 56.86 17.01 -1.14
C SER A 6 56.17 15.93 -0.30
N ALA A 7 54.91 16.20 0.04
CA ALA A 7 53.97 15.22 0.54
C ALA A 7 53.49 14.34 -0.62
N VAL A 8 53.39 13.02 -0.44
CA VAL A 8 52.60 12.16 -1.32
C VAL A 8 51.79 11.22 -0.44
N ALA A 9 50.50 11.55 -0.33
CA ALA A 9 49.46 10.71 0.22
C ALA A 9 49.27 9.48 -0.67
N VAL A 10 49.29 8.28 -0.08
CA VAL A 10 48.88 7.05 -0.78
C VAL A 10 47.39 6.87 -0.54
N LEU A 11 46.62 7.02 -1.63
CA LEU A 11 45.18 6.83 -1.72
C LEU A 11 44.77 5.41 -1.28
N LEU A 12 43.87 5.33 -0.32
CA LEU A 12 43.01 4.18 -0.07
C LEU A 12 41.83 4.25 -1.04
N LEU A 13 41.90 3.53 -2.16
CA LEU A 13 40.76 3.31 -3.06
C LEU A 13 40.04 2.03 -2.61
N VAL A 14 39.07 2.19 -1.71
CA VAL A 14 38.03 1.19 -1.45
C VAL A 14 36.69 1.86 -1.72
N LEU A 15 36.30 1.92 -2.99
CA LEU A 15 34.95 2.26 -3.42
C LEU A 15 34.25 0.95 -3.77
N ALA A 16 33.85 0.20 -2.75
CA ALA A 16 32.74 -0.73 -2.89
C ALA A 16 31.46 0.13 -2.91
N GLY A 17 31.16 0.70 -4.06
CA GLY A 17 29.85 1.32 -4.31
C GLY A 17 28.82 0.20 -4.40
N CYS A 18 28.22 -0.17 -3.28
CA CYS A 18 26.91 -0.80 -3.28
C CYS A 18 25.97 0.23 -3.91
N GLY A 19 25.54 -0.03 -5.15
CA GLY A 19 24.44 0.70 -5.74
C GLY A 19 23.24 0.54 -4.81
N SER A 20 22.79 1.64 -4.24
CA SER A 20 21.44 1.72 -3.69
C SER A 20 20.51 1.47 -4.87
N GLU A 21 19.95 0.27 -4.93
CA GLU A 21 18.80 -0.03 -5.78
C GLU A 21 17.78 1.11 -5.61
N PRO A 22 17.16 1.61 -6.70
CA PRO A 22 16.09 2.58 -6.55
C PRO A 22 15.05 1.97 -5.61
N ALA A 23 14.68 2.74 -4.58
CA ALA A 23 13.66 2.30 -3.64
C ALA A 23 12.40 2.01 -4.46
N GLY A 24 11.96 0.75 -4.45
CA GLY A 24 10.75 0.33 -5.15
C GLY A 24 9.52 1.07 -4.63
N PRO A 25 8.35 0.88 -5.27
CA PRO A 25 7.13 1.45 -4.76
C PRO A 25 6.90 0.97 -3.30
N PRO A 26 6.41 1.84 -2.42
CA PRO A 26 6.33 1.52 -1.01
C PRO A 26 5.11 0.61 -0.76
N ASP A 27 5.19 -0.22 0.28
CA ASP A 27 4.13 -1.15 0.65
C ASP A 27 3.24 -0.58 1.78
N VAL A 28 2.02 -1.09 1.92
CA VAL A 28 1.07 -0.73 3.00
C VAL A 28 0.92 -1.90 3.96
N ASP A 29 0.98 -1.65 5.26
CA ASP A 29 0.78 -2.68 6.28
C ASP A 29 -0.70 -2.76 6.66
N VAL A 30 -1.20 -3.99 6.83
CA VAL A 30 -2.59 -4.29 7.15
C VAL A 30 -2.65 -5.25 8.32
N GLU A 31 -3.43 -4.87 9.32
CA GLU A 31 -3.69 -5.64 10.53
C GLU A 31 -5.18 -5.90 10.69
N VAL A 32 -5.55 -7.16 10.93
CA VAL A 32 -6.96 -7.55 11.14
C VAL A 32 -7.04 -8.64 12.20
N GLY A 33 -7.50 -8.27 13.39
CA GLY A 33 -7.48 -9.18 14.54
C GLY A 33 -6.05 -9.72 14.78
N PRO A 34 -5.79 -11.03 14.70
CA PRO A 34 -4.46 -11.60 14.88
C PRO A 34 -3.60 -11.67 13.60
N GLN A 35 -4.14 -11.25 12.45
CA GLN A 35 -3.47 -11.32 11.15
C GLN A 35 -2.77 -10.01 10.83
N GLN A 36 -1.57 -10.11 10.25
CA GLN A 36 -0.75 -8.96 9.86
C GLN A 36 -0.04 -9.28 8.54
N LEU A 37 -0.12 -8.39 7.56
CA LEU A 37 0.53 -8.56 6.26
C LEU A 37 0.92 -7.22 5.63
N THR A 38 1.79 -7.30 4.63
CA THR A 38 2.26 -6.16 3.84
C THR A 38 1.75 -6.28 2.41
N VAL A 39 1.13 -5.22 1.90
CA VAL A 39 0.42 -5.15 0.63
C VAL A 39 1.25 -4.33 -0.35
N ARG A 40 1.47 -4.89 -1.54
CA ARG A 40 2.17 -4.21 -2.61
C ARG A 40 1.18 -3.43 -3.49
N PRO A 41 1.58 -2.30 -4.07
CA PRO A 41 0.69 -1.54 -4.93
C PRO A 41 0.48 -2.24 -6.27
N THR A 42 -0.74 -2.13 -6.81
CA THR A 42 -1.03 -2.49 -8.21
C THR A 42 -0.70 -1.35 -9.16
N GLN A 43 -0.64 -0.12 -8.66
CA GLN A 43 -0.14 1.04 -9.40
C GLN A 43 0.52 2.03 -8.46
N TYR A 44 1.55 2.73 -8.92
CA TYR A 44 2.23 3.76 -8.14
C TYR A 44 3.02 4.73 -9.04
N CYS A 45 3.05 5.99 -8.65
CA CYS A 45 3.90 7.03 -9.25
C CYS A 45 5.31 6.92 -8.69
N LEU A 46 6.25 6.35 -9.46
CA LEU A 46 7.65 6.24 -9.05
C LEU A 46 8.48 7.25 -9.83
N ASP A 47 9.10 8.19 -9.12
CA ASP A 47 9.99 9.21 -9.71
C ASP A 47 9.35 10.04 -10.85
N GLY A 48 8.03 10.29 -10.77
CA GLY A 48 7.29 11.04 -11.80
C GLY A 48 6.80 10.17 -12.97
N ASP A 49 7.09 8.87 -12.96
CA ASP A 49 6.60 7.91 -13.94
C ASP A 49 5.53 7.01 -13.31
N GLY A 50 4.30 7.11 -13.82
CA GLY A 50 3.20 6.23 -13.42
C GLY A 50 3.42 4.80 -13.91
N GLN A 51 3.40 3.85 -13.00
CA GLN A 51 3.60 2.43 -13.30
C GLN A 51 2.43 1.58 -12.81
N ILE A 52 2.09 0.56 -13.61
CA ILE A 52 1.12 -0.48 -13.26
C ILE A 52 1.90 -1.78 -13.05
N TYR A 53 1.62 -2.47 -11.95
CA TYR A 53 2.29 -3.70 -11.55
C TYR A 53 1.34 -4.89 -11.66
N GLU A 54 1.86 -6.01 -12.16
CA GLU A 54 1.14 -7.28 -12.17
C GLU A 54 1.25 -7.95 -10.79
N THR A 55 0.48 -7.45 -9.83
CA THR A 55 0.39 -8.00 -8.46
C THR A 55 -1.03 -8.46 -8.17
N ALA A 56 -1.15 -9.70 -7.69
CA ALA A 56 -2.42 -10.19 -7.16
C ALA A 56 -2.68 -9.59 -5.77
N PRO A 57 -3.82 -8.92 -5.55
CA PRO A 57 -4.20 -8.44 -4.23
C PRO A 57 -4.31 -9.62 -3.25
N PRO A 58 -3.76 -9.51 -2.02
CA PRO A 58 -3.97 -10.52 -1.00
C PRO A 58 -5.45 -10.55 -0.59
N ILE A 59 -5.96 -11.75 -0.26
CA ILE A 59 -7.32 -11.96 0.23
C ILE A 59 -7.25 -12.56 1.62
N LEU A 60 -7.94 -11.94 2.58
CA LEU A 60 -8.00 -12.35 3.98
C LEU A 60 -9.36 -12.94 4.34
N GLU A 61 -9.36 -14.12 4.95
CA GLU A 61 -10.53 -14.62 5.66
C GLU A 61 -10.56 -13.99 7.07
N VAL A 62 -11.66 -13.34 7.42
CA VAL A 62 -11.76 -12.51 8.63
C VAL A 62 -12.99 -12.84 9.44
N SER A 63 -12.88 -12.64 10.76
CA SER A 63 -14.04 -12.78 11.65
C SER A 63 -14.96 -11.55 11.52
N PRO A 64 -16.28 -11.72 11.72
CA PRO A 64 -17.19 -10.58 11.91
C PRO A 64 -16.74 -9.68 13.06
N GLY A 65 -16.92 -8.37 12.89
CA GLY A 65 -16.61 -7.34 13.88
C GLY A 65 -15.12 -7.15 14.18
N ALA A 66 -14.21 -7.70 13.36
CA ALA A 66 -12.78 -7.52 13.53
C ALA A 66 -12.39 -6.10 13.09
N THR A 67 -11.62 -5.39 13.92
CA THR A 67 -11.01 -4.11 13.53
C THR A 67 -9.97 -4.33 12.43
N ILE A 68 -10.00 -3.47 11.42
CA ILE A 68 -9.04 -3.39 10.34
C ILE A 68 -8.20 -2.14 10.58
N GLU A 69 -6.89 -2.32 10.76
CA GLU A 69 -5.92 -1.24 10.85
C GLU A 69 -5.06 -1.22 9.58
N LEU A 70 -4.96 -0.03 8.98
CA LEU A 70 -4.20 0.23 7.77
C LEU A 70 -3.10 1.23 8.11
N THR A 71 -1.84 0.87 7.85
CA THR A 71 -0.70 1.74 8.08
C THR A 71 0.00 2.04 6.77
N VAL A 72 0.00 3.31 6.39
CA VAL A 72 0.72 3.77 5.19
C VAL A 72 2.14 4.28 5.52
N PRO A 73 3.06 4.16 4.56
CA PRO A 73 4.35 4.83 4.61
C PRO A 73 4.22 6.34 4.73
N GLU A 74 5.19 6.97 5.40
CA GLU A 74 5.23 8.42 5.60
C GLU A 74 5.09 9.24 4.30
N PRO A 75 5.74 8.89 3.17
CA PRO A 75 5.57 9.64 1.93
C PRO A 75 4.14 9.62 1.37
N VAL A 76 3.38 8.55 1.64
CA VAL A 76 1.98 8.43 1.21
C VAL A 76 1.10 9.29 2.12
N ALA A 77 1.31 9.22 3.44
CA ALA A 77 0.59 10.06 4.40
C ALA A 77 0.79 11.56 4.17
N GLU A 78 2.03 11.99 3.87
CA GLU A 78 2.34 13.38 3.56
C GLU A 78 1.64 13.89 2.31
N ARG A 79 1.44 13.02 1.31
CA ARG A 79 0.70 13.35 0.09
C ARG A 79 -0.81 13.34 0.29
N GLY A 80 -1.29 12.65 1.31
CA GLY A 80 -2.71 12.41 1.57
C GLY A 80 -3.17 11.09 0.94
N TRP A 81 -4.16 10.47 1.57
CA TRP A 81 -4.71 9.20 1.12
C TRP A 81 -6.12 8.99 1.67
N SER A 82 -6.85 8.09 1.03
CA SER A 82 -8.18 7.65 1.46
C SER A 82 -8.32 6.14 1.25
N VAL A 83 -9.40 5.57 1.76
CA VAL A 83 -9.77 4.18 1.53
C VAL A 83 -11.07 4.12 0.74
N GLN A 84 -11.05 3.46 -0.39
CA GLN A 84 -12.25 3.15 -1.16
C GLN A 84 -12.66 1.72 -0.89
N VAL A 85 -13.93 1.54 -0.56
CA VAL A 85 -14.55 0.23 -0.35
C VAL A 85 -15.18 -0.21 -1.67
N PHE A 86 -14.81 -1.37 -2.17
CA PHE A 86 -15.34 -1.95 -3.40
C PHE A 86 -16.07 -3.26 -3.13
N ASP A 87 -16.94 -3.65 -4.07
CA ASP A 87 -17.49 -5.00 -4.14
C ASP A 87 -16.42 -6.09 -4.32
N GLU A 88 -16.83 -7.35 -4.31
CA GLU A 88 -15.95 -8.51 -4.48
C GLU A 88 -15.29 -8.63 -5.87
N GLN A 89 -15.69 -7.80 -6.83
CA GLN A 89 -15.18 -7.80 -8.20
C GLN A 89 -14.31 -6.56 -8.52
N LEU A 90 -14.14 -5.63 -7.57
CA LEU A 90 -13.51 -4.32 -7.81
C LEU A 90 -14.23 -3.48 -8.89
N GLU A 91 -15.56 -3.66 -9.03
CA GLU A 91 -16.36 -2.97 -10.06
C GLU A 91 -17.14 -1.77 -9.49
N GLU A 92 -17.84 -1.95 -8.37
CA GLU A 92 -18.65 -0.92 -7.72
C GLU A 92 -17.98 -0.38 -6.45
N ILE A 93 -17.92 0.95 -6.30
CA ILE A 93 -17.54 1.62 -5.05
C ILE A 93 -18.75 1.64 -4.11
N LEU A 94 -18.62 0.97 -2.97
CA LEU A 94 -19.62 0.86 -1.91
C LEU A 94 -19.51 2.00 -0.90
N GLY A 95 -18.33 2.61 -0.76
CA GLY A 95 -18.08 3.69 0.18
C GLY A 95 -16.65 4.22 0.10
N GLU A 96 -16.39 5.31 0.81
CA GLU A 96 -15.08 5.95 0.92
C GLU A 96 -14.87 6.41 2.37
N VAL A 97 -13.63 6.29 2.84
CA VAL A 97 -13.19 6.77 4.14
C VAL A 97 -12.02 7.72 3.93
N ASP A 98 -12.26 8.99 4.24
CA ASP A 98 -11.22 10.03 4.21
C ASP A 98 -10.29 9.89 5.42
N VAL A 99 -8.99 9.99 5.18
CA VAL A 99 -7.99 10.03 6.24
C VAL A 99 -7.42 11.45 6.35
N PRO A 100 -7.31 12.03 7.57
CA PRO A 100 -6.70 13.35 7.73
C PRO A 100 -5.29 13.42 7.14
N ALA A 101 -4.97 14.52 6.44
CA ALA A 101 -3.66 14.68 5.82
C ALA A 101 -2.50 14.55 6.83
N GLY A 102 -1.48 13.77 6.48
CA GLY A 102 -0.34 13.46 7.34
C GLY A 102 -0.58 12.33 8.34
N GLU A 103 -1.81 11.84 8.49
CA GLU A 103 -2.11 10.68 9.33
C GLU A 103 -1.65 9.41 8.62
N ARG A 104 -0.96 8.53 9.37
CA ARG A 104 -0.37 7.31 8.81
C ARG A 104 -1.20 6.08 9.08
N VAL A 105 -2.07 6.12 10.07
CA VAL A 105 -2.81 4.97 10.58
C VAL A 105 -4.30 5.25 10.47
N LEU A 106 -5.05 4.29 9.95
CA LEU A 106 -6.51 4.25 10.03
C LEU A 106 -6.94 2.97 10.71
N ASP A 107 -7.65 3.08 11.85
CA ASP A 107 -8.11 1.96 12.69
C ASP A 107 -9.63 2.01 12.97
N GLU A 108 -10.37 2.87 12.25
CA GLU A 108 -11.80 3.14 12.49
C GLU A 108 -12.74 2.19 11.73
N ILE A 109 -12.21 1.32 10.86
CA ILE A 109 -13.00 0.39 10.05
C ILE A 109 -13.09 -0.96 10.75
N THR A 110 -14.29 -1.53 10.83
CA THR A 110 -14.51 -2.93 11.22
C THR A 110 -15.00 -3.75 10.04
N THR A 111 -14.78 -5.06 10.10
CA THR A 111 -15.27 -5.97 9.06
C THR A 111 -16.79 -5.97 8.94
N ASP A 112 -17.56 -5.51 9.93
CA ASP A 112 -19.04 -5.46 9.88
C ASP A 112 -19.58 -4.18 9.23
N ASP A 113 -18.75 -3.16 9.04
CA ASP A 113 -19.18 -1.88 8.45
C ASP A 113 -19.48 -1.99 6.95
N VAL A 114 -18.98 -3.05 6.30
CA VAL A 114 -19.20 -3.33 4.88
C VAL A 114 -20.32 -4.35 4.71
N VAL A 115 -21.33 -4.06 3.89
CA VAL A 115 -22.51 -4.93 3.77
C VAL A 115 -22.20 -6.31 3.16
N PRO A 116 -21.60 -6.41 1.95
CA PRO A 116 -21.30 -7.72 1.38
C PRO A 116 -20.24 -8.45 2.23
N PRO A 117 -20.34 -9.79 2.33
CA PRO A 117 -19.38 -10.57 3.10
C PRO A 117 -18.02 -10.68 2.40
N ALA A 118 -17.97 -10.47 1.08
CA ALA A 118 -16.74 -10.32 0.32
C ALA A 118 -16.65 -8.90 -0.23
N PHE A 119 -15.51 -8.25 -0.03
CA PHE A 119 -15.27 -6.87 -0.44
C PHE A 119 -13.78 -6.60 -0.58
N TYR A 120 -13.43 -5.50 -1.24
CA TYR A 120 -12.07 -4.98 -1.25
C TYR A 120 -12.00 -3.64 -0.52
N LEU A 121 -10.93 -3.44 0.24
CA LEU A 121 -10.47 -2.11 0.60
C LEU A 121 -9.32 -1.75 -0.30
N VAL A 122 -9.38 -0.58 -0.91
CA VAL A 122 -8.32 -0.04 -1.74
C VAL A 122 -7.81 1.23 -1.07
N VAL A 123 -6.59 1.17 -0.55
CA VAL A 123 -5.89 2.38 -0.13
C VAL A 123 -5.51 3.14 -1.39
N VAL A 124 -5.89 4.41 -1.48
CA VAL A 124 -5.64 5.26 -2.63
C VAL A 124 -4.89 6.50 -2.16
N GLU A 125 -3.74 6.74 -2.76
CA GLU A 125 -3.01 7.99 -2.54
C GLU A 125 -3.69 9.14 -3.27
N ASP A 126 -3.62 10.35 -2.70
CA ASP A 126 -4.13 11.55 -3.35
C ASP A 126 -3.38 11.84 -4.65
N LYS A 127 -4.15 12.25 -5.67
CA LYS A 127 -3.60 12.62 -6.98
C LYS A 127 -2.83 13.94 -6.88
N GLY A 128 -1.75 14.06 -7.63
CA GLY A 128 -1.01 15.30 -7.78
C GLY A 128 0.48 15.08 -8.01
N GLY A 129 1.27 16.14 -7.78
CA GLY A 129 2.72 16.09 -7.93
C GLY A 129 3.17 15.83 -9.37
N ASP A 130 4.26 15.08 -9.51
CA ASP A 130 4.94 14.87 -10.79
C ASP A 130 4.16 13.96 -11.77
N CYS A 131 3.23 13.15 -11.27
CA CYS A 131 2.41 12.23 -12.09
C CYS A 131 0.99 12.73 -12.40
N GLY A 132 0.65 13.96 -12.00
CA GLY A 132 -0.65 14.58 -12.32
C GLY A 132 -1.84 13.82 -11.72
N GLU A 133 -2.70 13.24 -12.55
CA GLU A 133 -3.91 12.52 -12.10
C GLU A 133 -3.66 11.05 -11.71
N PHE A 134 -2.44 10.56 -11.88
CA PHE A 134 -2.07 9.19 -11.55
C PHE A 134 -1.70 9.08 -10.06
N SER A 135 -2.25 8.10 -9.36
CA SER A 135 -2.03 7.87 -7.93
C SER A 135 -1.62 6.43 -7.61
N GLY A 136 -1.09 6.23 -6.41
CA GLY A 136 -0.87 4.90 -5.84
C GLY A 136 -2.18 4.19 -5.45
N ALA A 137 -2.22 2.86 -5.62
CA ALA A 137 -3.33 2.03 -5.14
C ALA A 137 -2.85 0.69 -4.57
N TRP A 138 -3.34 0.34 -3.39
CA TRP A 138 -3.04 -0.91 -2.68
C TRP A 138 -4.34 -1.65 -2.34
N PRO A 139 -4.82 -2.54 -3.23
CA PRO A 139 -6.03 -3.32 -2.98
C PRO A 139 -5.79 -4.51 -2.04
N VAL A 140 -6.76 -4.77 -1.17
CA VAL A 140 -6.78 -5.87 -0.21
C VAL A 140 -8.19 -6.45 -0.16
N GLY A 141 -8.31 -7.75 -0.40
CA GLY A 141 -9.58 -8.46 -0.37
C GLY A 141 -9.88 -9.00 1.02
N PHE A 142 -11.16 -9.02 1.38
CA PHE A 142 -11.65 -9.55 2.64
C PHE A 142 -12.84 -10.47 2.38
N ILE A 143 -12.88 -11.58 3.10
CA ILE A 143 -13.98 -12.55 3.11
C ILE A 143 -14.38 -12.77 4.57
N ARG A 144 -15.55 -12.27 4.97
CA ARG A 144 -16.09 -12.43 6.31
C ARG A 144 -16.64 -13.85 6.49
N ALA A 145 -16.13 -14.54 7.50
CA ALA A 145 -16.59 -15.89 7.84
C ALA A 145 -18.08 -15.90 8.20
N GLY A 146 -18.81 -16.90 7.68
CA GLY A 146 -20.24 -17.08 7.94
C GLY A 146 -21.17 -16.19 7.11
N GLY A 147 -20.63 -15.43 6.15
CA GLY A 147 -21.40 -14.72 5.14
C GLY A 147 -21.84 -15.62 3.99
N ASP A 148 -23.01 -15.34 3.41
CA ASP A 148 -23.49 -16.00 2.20
C ASP A 148 -22.71 -15.45 1.00
N LEU A 149 -21.73 -16.21 0.52
CA LEU A 149 -21.06 -15.96 -0.76
C LEU A 149 -22.05 -16.41 -1.82
N GLY A 150 -22.83 -15.46 -2.37
CA GLY A 150 -24.04 -15.74 -3.16
C GLY A 150 -23.95 -17.00 -4.01
N ASP A 151 -24.94 -17.88 -3.85
CA ASP A 151 -25.11 -19.18 -4.50
C ASP A 151 -24.32 -19.35 -5.81
N ALA A 152 -23.24 -20.14 -5.76
CA ALA A 152 -22.77 -20.81 -6.96
C ALA A 152 -23.95 -21.66 -7.51
N PRO A 153 -24.32 -21.57 -8.80
CA PRO A 153 -25.40 -22.39 -9.33
C PRO A 153 -25.01 -23.85 -9.19
N SER A 154 -25.61 -24.51 -8.21
CA SER A 154 -25.54 -25.95 -8.02
C SER A 154 -26.29 -26.59 -9.17
N GLY A 155 -25.60 -26.82 -10.28
CA GLY A 155 -26.12 -27.58 -11.42
C GLY A 155 -26.37 -29.02 -11.00
N GLY A 156 -27.65 -29.39 -10.88
CA GLY A 156 -28.11 -30.77 -10.77
C GLY A 156 -28.17 -31.51 -12.09
#